data_AF-A0A2N8NC45-F1
#
_entry.id   AF-A0A2N8NC45-F1
#
_cell.length_a   1.000
_cell.length_b   1.000
_cell.length_c   1.000
_cell.angle_alpha   90.00
_cell.angle_beta   90.00
_cell.angle_gamma   90.00
#
_symmetry.space_group_name_H-M   'P 1'
#
loop_
_entity.id
_entity.type
_entity.pdbx_description
1 polymer ?
#
loop_
_entity_poly.entity_id
_entity_poly.type
_entity_poly.pdbx_seq_one_letter_code
_entity_poly.pdbx_strand_id
1 'polypeptide(L)'
;MKGHSGNPEMKFKTRPENAGRKPSLFKRVLKEMKEKYGEAISPEEFNRGVRFVLSMDRKQIQEIREEENIPASLLVIAGGILGDLENKQVGNLTRMADRAFGMPTQTTDITTGGQPIRSRLEALSDKELRDIIEGVRDAIREEEEDTAGEESDAE
;
A
#
# COMPACT_ATOMS: atom_id res chain seq x y z
N MET A 1 -1.17 -0.98 46.58
CA MET A 1 -2.56 -1.49 46.42
C MET A 1 -2.87 -1.57 44.93
N LYS A 2 -3.01 -2.79 44.39
CA LYS A 2 -3.28 -3.06 42.97
C LYS A 2 -4.77 -3.39 42.86
N GLY A 3 -5.57 -2.43 42.39
CA GLY A 3 -7.02 -2.55 42.33
C GLY A 3 -7.46 -3.75 41.50
N HIS A 4 -8.07 -4.74 42.14
CA HIS A 4 -8.79 -5.82 41.47
C HIS A 4 -10.25 -5.41 41.41
N SER A 5 -10.78 -5.13 40.23
CA SER A 5 -12.22 -5.06 40.02
C SER A 5 -12.61 -5.93 38.82
N GLY A 6 -13.48 -6.91 39.09
CA GLY A 6 -14.11 -7.76 38.10
C GLY A 6 -13.90 -9.25 38.38
N ASN A 7 -14.96 -9.91 38.85
CA ASN A 7 -15.05 -11.37 38.89
C ASN A 7 -15.10 -11.91 37.44
N PRO A 8 -14.13 -12.72 36.98
CA PRO A 8 -14.08 -13.23 35.60
C PRO A 8 -15.18 -14.23 35.25
N GLU A 9 -15.96 -14.70 36.22
CA GLU A 9 -16.96 -15.77 36.03
C GLU A 9 -18.38 -15.26 35.68
N MET A 10 -18.66 -13.97 35.83
CA MET A 10 -19.94 -13.37 35.44
C MET A 10 -19.86 -12.75 34.05
N LYS A 11 -19.72 -13.58 33.01
CA LYS A 11 -20.03 -13.14 31.63
C LYS A 11 -21.55 -12.93 31.53
N PHE A 12 -22.00 -11.68 31.67
CA PHE A 12 -23.41 -11.32 31.44
C PHE A 12 -23.82 -11.68 29.99
N LYS A 13 -24.47 -12.83 29.81
CA LYS A 13 -24.92 -13.37 28.51
C LYS A 13 -25.93 -12.47 27.77
N THR A 14 -26.45 -11.44 28.44
CA THR A 14 -27.47 -10.50 27.93
C THR A 14 -26.91 -9.14 27.51
N ARG A 15 -25.62 -8.87 27.70
CA ARG A 15 -25.00 -7.63 27.24
C ARG A 15 -24.45 -7.81 25.82
N PRO A 16 -24.80 -6.93 24.87
CA PRO A 16 -24.17 -6.96 23.55
C PRO A 16 -22.66 -6.76 23.70
N GLU A 17 -21.86 -7.44 22.85
CA GLU A 17 -20.39 -7.48 22.90
C GLU A 17 -19.70 -6.09 22.92
N ASN A 18 -20.44 -5.02 22.62
CA ASN A 18 -19.95 -3.64 22.56
C ASN A 18 -20.75 -2.66 23.45
N ALA A 19 -21.38 -3.14 24.53
CA ALA A 19 -22.13 -2.28 25.45
C ALA A 19 -21.25 -1.14 26.01
N GLY A 20 -21.52 0.10 25.58
CA GLY A 20 -20.82 1.31 26.01
C GLY A 20 -19.69 1.79 25.10
N ARG A 21 -19.25 1.01 24.11
CA ARG A 21 -18.27 1.47 23.11
C ARG A 21 -19.00 2.25 22.03
N LYS A 22 -18.84 3.58 22.03
CA LYS A 22 -19.32 4.43 20.94
C LYS A 22 -18.77 3.87 19.61
N PRO A 23 -19.63 3.65 18.59
CA PRO A 23 -19.14 3.20 17.30
C PRO A 23 -18.12 4.19 16.76
N SER A 24 -17.07 3.69 16.12
CA SER A 24 -16.09 4.54 15.44
C SER A 24 -16.81 5.52 14.51
N LEU A 25 -16.36 6.78 14.47
CA LEU A 25 -16.89 7.81 13.58
C LEU A 25 -16.99 7.29 12.14
N PHE A 26 -15.96 6.57 11.68
CA PHE A 26 -15.95 5.92 10.36
C PHE A 26 -17.09 4.92 10.17
N LYS A 27 -17.36 4.07 11.16
CA LYS A 27 -18.46 3.09 11.07
C LYS A 27 -19.82 3.78 11.00
N ARG A 28 -19.99 4.91 11.70
CA ARG A 28 -21.22 5.70 11.64
C ARG A 28 -21.38 6.35 10.27
N VAL A 29 -20.35 7.02 9.77
CA VAL A 29 -20.36 7.67 8.45
C VAL A 29 -20.62 6.64 7.33
N LEU A 30 -19.95 5.49 7.35
CA LEU A 30 -20.19 4.43 6.35
C LEU A 30 -21.61 3.89 6.41
N LYS A 31 -22.20 3.79 7.61
CA LYS A 31 -23.60 3.38 7.77
C LYS A 31 -24.56 4.43 7.19
N GLU A 32 -24.36 5.71 7.50
CA GLU A 32 -25.15 6.82 6.96
C GLU A 32 -25.03 6.90 5.42
N MET A 33 -23.82 6.70 4.87
CA MET A 33 -23.61 6.65 3.44
C MET A 33 -24.31 5.45 2.80
N LYS A 34 -24.27 4.27 3.44
CA LYS A 34 -24.98 3.08 2.95
C LYS A 34 -26.50 3.29 2.92
N GLU A 35 -27.04 3.91 3.96
CA GLU A 35 -28.48 4.21 4.04
C GLU A 35 -28.92 5.24 2.99
N LYS A 36 -28.07 6.23 2.68
CA LYS A 36 -28.40 7.31 1.75
C LYS A 36 -28.12 6.99 0.28
N TYR A 37 -27.04 6.29 -0.01
CA TYR A 37 -26.51 6.09 -1.37
C TYR A 37 -26.43 4.61 -1.78
N GLY A 38 -26.85 3.69 -0.92
CA GLY A 38 -26.82 2.26 -1.20
C GLY A 38 -25.47 1.60 -0.91
N GLU A 39 -25.29 0.38 -1.40
CA GLU A 39 -24.08 -0.39 -1.13
C GLU A 39 -22.87 0.14 -1.90
N ALA A 40 -21.71 0.08 -1.25
CA ALA A 40 -20.45 0.40 -1.92
C ALA A 40 -20.14 -0.67 -2.96
N ILE A 41 -19.60 -0.24 -4.10
CA ILE A 41 -19.13 -1.15 -5.14
C ILE A 41 -18.05 -2.09 -4.60
N SER A 42 -18.18 -3.39 -4.86
CA SER A 42 -17.15 -4.36 -4.53
C SER A 42 -15.93 -4.22 -5.45
N PRO A 43 -14.74 -4.66 -5.03
CA PRO A 43 -13.56 -4.70 -5.90
C PRO A 43 -13.81 -5.47 -7.21
N GLU A 44 -14.54 -6.59 -7.16
CA GLU A 44 -14.88 -7.41 -8.32
C GLU A 44 -15.81 -6.68 -9.30
N GLU A 45 -16.85 -6.00 -8.81
CA GLU A 45 -17.74 -5.19 -9.65
C GLU A 45 -17.00 -4.02 -10.28
N PHE A 46 -16.13 -3.36 -9.51
CA PHE A 46 -15.29 -2.29 -10.02
C PHE A 46 -14.39 -2.80 -11.15
N ASN A 47 -13.65 -3.89 -10.94
CA ASN A 47 -12.78 -4.47 -11.95
C ASN A 47 -13.54 -4.92 -13.20
N ARG A 48 -14.75 -5.47 -13.04
CA ARG A 48 -15.63 -5.79 -14.17
C ARG A 48 -16.01 -4.54 -14.95
N GLY A 49 -16.38 -3.46 -14.26
CA GLY A 49 -16.66 -2.16 -14.87
C GLY A 49 -15.48 -1.61 -15.66
N VAL A 50 -14.26 -1.66 -15.09
CA VAL A 50 -13.03 -1.25 -15.80
C VAL A 50 -12.82 -2.06 -17.07
N ARG A 51 -12.99 -3.38 -17.02
CA ARG A 51 -12.86 -4.26 -18.20
C ARG A 51 -13.87 -3.91 -19.29
N PHE A 52 -15.12 -3.59 -18.92
CA PHE A 52 -16.12 -3.14 -19.89
C PHE A 52 -15.69 -1.84 -20.58
N VAL A 53 -15.28 -0.83 -19.82
CA VAL A 53 -14.82 0.45 -20.38
C VAL A 53 -13.63 0.26 -21.30
N LEU A 54 -12.67 -0.60 -20.94
CA LEU A 54 -11.51 -0.92 -21.79
C LEU A 54 -11.87 -1.64 -23.10
N SER A 55 -13.02 -2.31 -23.16
CA SER A 55 -13.48 -3.05 -24.34
C SER A 55 -14.34 -2.23 -25.30
N MET A 56 -14.71 -1.01 -24.92
CA MET A 56 -15.61 -0.15 -25.67
C MET A 56 -14.88 0.62 -26.77
N ASP A 57 -15.62 0.95 -27.83
CA ASP A 57 -15.15 1.86 -28.87
C ASP A 57 -15.26 3.33 -28.44
N ARG A 58 -14.66 4.22 -29.23
CA ARG A 58 -14.63 5.66 -28.93
C ARG A 58 -16.03 6.27 -28.76
N LYS A 59 -17.02 5.86 -29.57
CA LYS A 59 -18.37 6.43 -29.53
C LYS A 59 -19.08 5.99 -28.26
N GLN A 60 -18.98 4.71 -27.92
CA GLN A 60 -19.54 4.16 -26.69
C GLN A 60 -18.97 4.84 -25.44
N ILE A 61 -17.67 5.11 -25.41
CA ILE A 61 -17.03 5.83 -24.30
C ILE A 61 -17.53 7.28 -24.20
N GLN A 62 -17.82 7.93 -25.32
CA GLN A 62 -18.40 9.27 -25.33
C GLN A 62 -19.84 9.27 -24.81
N GLU A 63 -20.66 8.31 -25.21
CA GLU A 63 -22.05 8.15 -24.73
C GLU A 63 -22.09 7.96 -23.20
N ILE A 64 -21.22 7.11 -22.65
CA ILE A 64 -21.12 6.88 -21.20
C ILE A 64 -20.79 8.15 -20.42
N ARG A 65 -20.04 9.09 -21.01
CA ARG A 65 -19.69 10.35 -20.35
C ARG A 65 -20.87 11.30 -20.19
N GLU A 66 -21.89 11.14 -21.01
CA GLU A 66 -23.10 11.96 -21.00
C GLU A 66 -24.18 11.37 -20.09
N GLU A 67 -24.02 10.12 -19.64
CA GLU A 67 -24.95 9.47 -18.73
C GLU A 67 -24.77 9.92 -17.26
N GLU A 68 -25.85 10.41 -16.65
CA GLU A 68 -25.85 10.90 -15.26
C GLU A 68 -25.75 9.78 -14.20
N ASN A 69 -26.09 8.54 -14.57
CA ASN A 69 -26.19 7.42 -13.62
C ASN A 69 -24.93 6.54 -13.55
N ILE A 70 -23.84 6.95 -14.20
CA ILE A 70 -22.60 6.19 -14.20
C ILE A 70 -21.74 6.59 -12.99
N PRO A 71 -21.18 5.61 -12.25
CA PRO A 71 -20.24 5.92 -11.16
C PRO A 71 -19.09 6.81 -11.63
N ALA A 72 -18.81 7.87 -10.88
CA ALA A 72 -17.76 8.83 -11.21
C ALA A 72 -16.39 8.18 -11.45
N SER A 73 -16.09 7.06 -10.77
CA SER A 73 -14.86 6.31 -10.99
C SER A 73 -14.75 5.74 -12.41
N LEU A 74 -15.85 5.27 -13.01
CA LEU A 74 -15.89 4.79 -14.39
C LEU A 74 -15.82 5.96 -15.39
N LEU A 75 -16.44 7.10 -15.07
CA LEU A 75 -16.34 8.32 -15.88
C LEU A 75 -14.91 8.84 -15.97
N VAL A 76 -14.15 8.79 -14.86
CA VAL A 76 -12.74 9.16 -14.83
C VAL A 76 -11.91 8.24 -15.71
N ILE A 77 -12.17 6.93 -15.68
CA ILE A 77 -11.47 5.94 -16.51
C ILE A 77 -11.77 6.19 -17.99
N ALA A 78 -13.05 6.36 -18.34
CA ALA A 78 -13.49 6.71 -19.69
C ALA A 78 -12.80 7.99 -20.21
N GLY A 79 -12.78 9.05 -19.40
CA GLY A 79 -12.12 10.30 -19.73
C GLY A 79 -10.60 10.15 -19.89
N GLY A 80 -9.96 9.37 -19.04
CA GLY A 80 -8.53 9.07 -19.13
C GLY A 80 -8.16 8.33 -20.42
N ILE A 81 -8.96 7.36 -20.84
CA ILE A 81 -8.75 6.63 -22.10
C ILE A 81 -8.93 7.54 -23.32
N LEU A 82 -9.94 8.41 -23.32
CA LEU A 82 -10.13 9.40 -24.40
C LEU A 82 -8.97 10.39 -24.45
N GLY A 83 -8.52 10.89 -23.30
CA GLY A 83 -7.37 11.78 -23.21
C GLY A 83 -6.09 11.13 -23.71
N ASP A 84 -5.85 9.85 -23.36
CA ASP A 84 -4.74 9.07 -23.89
C ASP A 84 -4.82 8.96 -25.42
N LEU A 85 -6.01 8.65 -25.96
CA LEU A 85 -6.24 8.55 -27.40
C LEU A 85 -5.99 9.89 -28.13
N GLU A 86 -6.46 11.00 -27.58
CA GLU A 86 -6.30 12.34 -28.15
C GLU A 86 -4.84 12.80 -28.11
N ASN A 87 -4.12 12.49 -27.03
CA ASN A 87 -2.73 12.89 -26.84
C ASN A 87 -1.71 11.87 -27.38
N LYS A 88 -2.17 10.78 -28.00
CA LYS A 88 -1.33 9.65 -28.47
C LYS A 88 -0.44 9.08 -27.36
N GLN A 89 -1.00 9.01 -26.15
CA GLN A 89 -0.37 8.44 -24.97
C GLN A 89 -1.06 7.12 -24.61
N VAL A 90 -0.39 6.30 -23.79
CA VAL A 90 -0.93 5.02 -23.32
C VAL A 90 -0.81 4.87 -21.80
N GLY A 91 -0.48 5.95 -21.09
CA GLY A 91 -0.13 5.88 -19.67
C GLY A 91 -1.29 5.46 -18.77
N ASN A 92 -2.48 5.98 -19.01
CA ASN A 92 -3.68 5.58 -18.28
C ASN A 92 -4.16 4.21 -18.74
N LEU A 93 -4.10 3.94 -20.05
CA LEU A 93 -4.45 2.65 -20.62
C LEU A 93 -3.63 1.51 -19.99
N THR A 94 -2.30 1.64 -19.93
CA THR A 94 -1.40 0.63 -19.34
C THR A 94 -1.72 0.39 -17.86
N ARG A 95 -1.87 1.46 -17.05
CA ARG A 95 -2.21 1.34 -15.62
C ARG A 95 -3.55 0.65 -15.39
N MET A 96 -4.55 0.95 -16.23
CA MET A 96 -5.87 0.31 -16.13
C MET A 96 -5.82 -1.14 -16.58
N ALA A 97 -5.07 -1.46 -17.63
CA ALA A 97 -4.86 -2.83 -18.09
C ALA A 97 -4.14 -3.67 -17.03
N ASP A 98 -3.06 -3.15 -16.43
CA ASP A 98 -2.32 -3.80 -15.34
C ASP A 98 -3.23 -4.12 -14.15
N ARG A 99 -4.13 -3.20 -13.81
CA ARG A 99 -5.10 -3.40 -12.73
C ARG A 99 -6.20 -4.40 -13.09
N ALA A 100 -6.69 -4.36 -14.32
CA ALA A 100 -7.82 -5.17 -14.77
C ALA A 100 -7.42 -6.63 -15.09
N PHE A 101 -6.22 -6.84 -15.62
CA PHE A 101 -5.73 -8.15 -16.09
C PHE A 101 -4.59 -8.70 -15.22
N GLY A 102 -4.08 -7.91 -14.29
CA GLY A 102 -2.91 -8.24 -13.49
C GLY A 102 -1.62 -7.85 -14.21
N MET A 103 -0.61 -7.43 -13.45
CA MET A 103 0.74 -7.30 -14.00
C MET A 103 1.36 -8.69 -14.13
N PRO A 104 2.19 -8.94 -15.15
CA PRO A 104 3.06 -10.09 -15.17
C PRO A 104 3.97 -10.03 -13.94
N THR A 105 3.68 -10.82 -12.91
CA THR A 105 4.58 -10.99 -11.77
C THR A 105 5.70 -11.91 -12.24
N GLN A 106 6.70 -11.35 -12.91
CA GLN A 106 7.96 -12.06 -13.06
C GLN A 106 8.60 -12.10 -11.67
N THR A 107 8.40 -13.20 -10.94
CA THR A 107 9.18 -13.47 -9.75
C THR A 107 10.60 -13.73 -10.22
N THR A 108 11.45 -12.70 -10.16
CA THR A 108 12.88 -12.88 -10.38
C THR A 108 13.40 -13.75 -9.25
N ASP A 109 13.59 -15.03 -9.54
CA ASP A 109 14.14 -15.98 -8.59
C ASP A 109 15.64 -15.70 -8.47
N ILE A 110 16.01 -14.85 -7.52
CA ILE A 110 17.42 -14.50 -7.28
C ILE A 110 18.07 -15.66 -6.51
N THR A 111 18.33 -16.75 -7.21
CA THR A 111 19.07 -17.90 -6.70
C THR A 111 20.40 -18.04 -7.42
N THR A 112 21.45 -18.39 -6.69
CA THR A 112 22.70 -18.88 -7.29
C THR A 112 22.69 -20.40 -7.16
N GLY A 113 22.32 -21.11 -8.23
CA GLY A 113 22.25 -22.58 -8.22
C GLY A 113 21.14 -23.17 -7.33
N GLY A 114 20.00 -22.48 -7.19
CA GLY A 114 18.84 -22.96 -6.43
C GLY A 114 18.90 -22.75 -4.91
N GLN A 115 19.94 -22.08 -4.41
CA GLN A 115 20.03 -21.62 -3.02
C GLN A 115 19.66 -20.13 -2.97
N PRO A 116 18.82 -19.70 -2.00
CA PRO A 116 18.58 -18.27 -1.79
C PRO A 116 19.91 -17.59 -1.46
N ILE A 117 20.19 -16.45 -2.09
CA ILE A 117 21.36 -15.64 -1.76
C ILE A 117 21.14 -15.11 -0.35
N ARG A 118 21.72 -15.79 0.64
CA ARG A 118 21.83 -15.25 2.00
C ARG A 118 22.79 -14.08 1.94
N SER A 119 22.39 -12.94 2.48
CA SER A 119 23.29 -11.79 2.61
C SER A 119 24.54 -12.26 3.37
N ARG A 120 25.74 -11.78 2.99
CA ARG A 120 27.00 -12.17 3.66
C ARG A 120 26.93 -11.93 5.18
N LEU A 121 26.11 -10.98 5.62
CA LEU A 121 25.84 -10.68 7.03
C LEU A 121 24.98 -11.74 7.74
N GLU A 122 24.08 -12.42 7.04
CA GLU A 122 23.22 -13.48 7.61
C GLU A 122 23.99 -14.78 7.89
N ALA A 123 25.20 -14.91 7.33
CA ALA A 123 26.08 -16.05 7.54
C ALA A 123 27.09 -15.83 8.69
N LEU A 124 27.14 -14.62 9.26
CA LEU A 124 28.05 -14.27 10.34
C LEU A 124 27.42 -14.55 11.71
N SER A 125 28.25 -14.99 12.64
CA SER A 125 27.87 -15.11 14.05
C SER A 125 27.72 -13.74 14.71
N ASP A 126 26.97 -13.67 15.81
CA ASP A 126 26.81 -12.45 16.62
C ASP A 126 28.15 -11.83 17.05
N LYS A 127 29.20 -12.65 17.17
CA LYS A 127 30.55 -12.19 17.48
C LYS A 127 31.18 -11.48 16.29
N GLU A 128 31.16 -12.09 15.10
CA GLU A 128 31.72 -11.49 13.88
C GLU A 128 30.98 -10.20 13.49
N LEU A 129 29.67 -10.12 13.76
CA LEU A 129 28.90 -8.89 13.57
C LEU A 129 29.36 -7.77 14.51
N ARG A 130 29.70 -8.09 15.77
CA ARG A 130 30.25 -7.12 16.73
C ARG A 130 31.63 -6.64 16.33
N ASP A 131 32.50 -7.56 15.90
CA ASP A 131 33.86 -7.24 15.47
C ASP A 131 33.84 -6.29 14.25
N ILE A 132 32.89 -6.47 13.32
CA ILE A 132 32.68 -5.55 12.19
C ILE A 132 32.20 -4.17 12.66
N ILE A 133 31.25 -4.11 13.61
CA ILE A 133 30.73 -2.84 14.15
C ILE A 133 31.84 -2.07 14.87
N GLU A 134 32.69 -2.76 15.64
CA GLU A 134 33.82 -2.15 16.34
C GLU A 134 34.86 -1.62 15.35
N GLY A 135 35.24 -2.40 14.34
CA GLY A 135 36.19 -1.95 13.31
C GLY A 135 35.69 -0.74 12.51
N VAL A 136 34.39 -0.66 12.21
CA VAL A 136 33.80 0.52 11.54
C VAL A 136 33.82 1.74 12.47
N ARG A 137 33.54 1.54 13.76
CA ARG A 137 33.58 2.63 14.75
C ARG A 137 34.98 3.20 14.94
N ASP A 138 35.98 2.33 14.94
CA ASP A 138 37.38 2.75 15.07
C ASP A 138 37.85 3.49 13.82
N ALA A 139 37.48 3.03 12.62
CA ALA A 139 37.79 3.72 11.37
C ALA A 139 37.15 5.13 11.29
N ILE A 140 35.88 5.27 11.73
CA ILE A 140 35.22 6.59 11.80
C ILE A 140 35.95 7.51 12.77
N ARG A 141 36.42 6.97 13.89
CA ARG A 141 37.15 7.76 14.88
C ARG A 141 38.52 8.20 14.40
N GLU A 142 39.24 7.35 13.67
CA GLU A 142 40.52 7.70 13.05
C GLU A 142 40.33 8.82 12.00
N GLU A 143 39.27 8.77 11.18
CA GLU A 143 38.96 9.87 10.24
C GLU A 143 38.61 11.20 10.95
N GLU A 144 37.92 11.16 12.10
CA GLU A 144 37.61 12.35 12.90
C GLU A 144 38.85 12.95 13.59
N GLU A 145 39.82 12.12 13.98
CA GLU A 145 41.08 12.58 14.60
C GLU A 145 42.05 13.14 13.54
N ASP A 146 42.11 12.56 12.34
CA ASP A 146 42.92 13.07 11.22
C ASP A 146 42.40 14.41 10.68
N THR A 147 41.07 14.59 10.60
CA THR A 147 40.46 15.86 10.16
C THR A 147 40.60 16.99 11.18
N ALA A 148 40.65 16.68 12.49
CA ALA A 148 40.91 17.67 13.54
C ALA A 148 42.39 18.09 13.62
N GLY A 149 43.32 17.22 13.21
CA GLY A 149 44.75 17.52 13.15
C GLY A 149 45.10 18.53 12.05
N GLU A 150 44.51 18.38 10.86
CA GLU A 150 44.76 19.28 9.72
C GLU A 150 44.24 20.72 9.92
N GLU A 151 43.19 20.93 10.72
CA GLU A 151 42.70 22.28 11.04
C GLU A 151 43.59 23.03 12.05
N SER A 152 44.40 22.31 12.85
CA SER A 152 45.24 22.91 13.90
C SER A 152 46.62 23.41 13.43
N ASP A 153 47.08 22.96 12.25
CA ASP A 153 48.35 23.38 11.63
C ASP A 153 48.18 24.56 10.64
N ALA A 154 46.97 25.09 10.52
CA ALA A 154 46.61 26.17 9.58
C ALA A 154 46.44 27.57 10.23
N GLU A 155 46.75 27.74 11.53
CA GLU A 155 46.74 29.04 12.25
C GLU A 155 48.14 29.62 12.52
#